data_AF-A0A2I0T4Z4-F1
#
_entry.id   AF-A0A2I0T4Z4-F1
#
_cell.length_a   1.000
_cell.length_b   1.000
_cell.length_c   1.000
_cell.angle_alpha   90.00
_cell.angle_beta   90.00
_cell.angle_gamma   90.00
#
_symmetry.space_group_name_H-M   'P 1'
#
loop_
_entity.id
_entity.type
_entity.pdbx_description
1 polymer ?
#
loop_
_entity_poly.entity_id
_entity_poly.type
_entity_poly.pdbx_seq_one_letter_code
_entity_poly.pdbx_strand_id
1 'polypeptide(L)'
;MLRHHQCFRWIGHYHSGREKEAAEYIQKASHLYEELSIDPDKVYRLSLLGFSEQEARLALRACHGNMEHAANLITNRREEKAQIRREERAKRRQRLEDINTLKSMGYSERAAQVALHNTQGNLDQAFQFILDNPELLLEDDDDDDSVATDQFQVSQESIDQLMYMGFSRESAEQALKVFKGNIHLASQTLAHYGGVLPASLQPSPEASSPSEELTSSKDSPTESAGSSSSPTDEDMETDAVNEILEDIPEHEEDYLDLTLEEEEQIIHEYLSYIQVPQH
;
A
#
# COMPACT_ATOMS: atom_id res chain seq x y z
N MET A 1 19.78 25.50 15.39
CA MET A 1 21.15 25.90 14.97
C MET A 1 21.65 27.21 15.58
N LEU A 2 20.88 28.32 15.60
CA LEU A 2 21.36 29.57 16.22
C LEU A 2 21.66 29.43 17.74
N ARG A 3 20.89 28.62 18.47
CA ARG A 3 21.04 28.40 19.92
C ARG A 3 22.36 27.75 20.32
N HIS A 4 22.67 26.56 19.78
CA HIS A 4 23.97 25.91 19.98
C HIS A 4 25.15 26.84 19.65
N HIS A 5 25.05 27.64 18.58
CA HIS A 5 26.13 28.57 18.24
C HIS A 5 26.32 29.68 19.30
N GLN A 6 25.23 30.16 19.93
CA GLN A 6 25.34 31.10 21.06
C GLN A 6 25.88 30.41 22.31
N CYS A 7 25.48 29.15 22.58
CA CYS A 7 26.01 28.33 23.66
C CYS A 7 27.53 28.13 23.57
N PHE A 8 28.02 27.67 22.42
CA PHE A 8 29.46 27.48 22.21
C PHE A 8 30.25 28.79 22.20
N ARG A 9 29.67 29.88 21.69
CA ARG A 9 30.32 31.20 21.74
C ARG A 9 30.52 31.65 23.17
N TRP A 10 29.49 31.60 24.02
CA TRP A 10 29.63 32.10 25.39
C TRP A 10 30.62 31.27 26.22
N ILE A 11 30.66 29.93 26.07
CA ILE A 11 31.65 29.07 26.73
C ILE A 11 33.07 29.50 26.36
N GLY A 12 33.31 29.81 25.08
CA GLY A 12 34.60 30.32 24.59
C GLY A 12 34.98 31.67 25.21
N HIS A 13 34.02 32.58 25.40
CA HIS A 13 34.26 33.88 26.04
C HIS A 13 34.50 33.76 27.56
N TYR A 14 33.83 32.81 28.24
CA TYR A 14 34.01 32.53 29.67
C TYR A 14 35.44 32.05 29.96
N HIS A 15 35.93 31.06 29.21
CA HIS A 15 37.31 30.58 29.37
C HIS A 15 38.38 31.57 28.89
N SER A 16 38.00 32.60 28.13
CA SER A 16 38.89 33.70 27.69
C SER A 16 38.94 34.87 28.69
N GLY A 17 38.29 34.77 29.85
CA GLY A 17 38.25 35.83 30.88
C GLY A 17 37.36 37.03 30.54
N ARG A 18 36.47 36.92 29.54
CA ARG A 18 35.55 37.98 29.11
C ARG A 18 34.16 37.75 29.70
N GLU A 19 34.08 37.82 31.02
CA GLU A 19 32.87 37.49 31.80
C GLU A 19 31.65 38.35 31.44
N LYS A 20 31.87 39.64 31.13
CA LYS A 20 30.78 40.57 30.75
C LYS A 20 30.11 40.19 29.44
N GLU A 21 30.91 39.85 28.42
CA GLU A 21 30.39 39.39 27.13
C GLU A 21 29.71 38.03 27.27
N ALA A 22 30.29 37.12 28.06
CA ALA A 22 29.69 35.83 28.36
C ALA A 22 28.31 35.97 29.04
N ALA A 23 28.18 36.86 30.02
CA ALA A 23 26.91 37.12 30.70
C ALA A 23 25.81 37.61 29.75
N GLU A 24 26.13 38.51 28.81
CA GLU A 24 25.18 38.97 27.80
C GLU A 24 24.72 37.83 26.86
N TYR A 25 25.64 36.96 26.44
CA TYR A 25 25.28 35.82 25.59
C TYR A 25 24.50 34.75 26.34
N ILE A 26 24.75 34.56 27.63
CA ILE A 26 23.97 33.66 28.49
C ILE A 26 22.57 34.23 28.72
N GLN A 27 22.42 35.53 28.96
CA GLN A 27 21.08 36.16 29.06
C GLN A 27 20.30 36.06 27.75
N LYS A 28 20.98 36.21 26.61
CA LYS A 28 20.37 35.99 25.29
C LYS A 28 19.98 34.51 25.11
N ALA A 29 20.81 33.59 25.56
CA ALA A 29 20.51 32.16 25.51
C ALA A 29 19.34 31.79 26.44
N SER A 30 19.26 32.36 27.64
CA SER A 30 18.17 32.12 28.60
C SER A 30 16.85 32.70 28.11
N HIS A 31 16.83 33.90 27.53
CA HIS A 31 15.61 34.46 26.94
C HIS A 31 15.10 33.62 25.76
N LEU A 32 16.02 33.14 24.90
CA LEU A 32 15.67 32.23 23.80
C LEU A 32 15.24 30.84 24.29
N TYR A 33 15.71 30.43 25.47
CA TYR A 33 15.29 29.19 26.13
C TYR A 33 13.87 29.35 26.67
N GLU A 34 13.59 30.41 27.44
CA GLU A 34 12.26 30.70 27.99
C GLU A 34 11.20 30.81 26.90
N GLU A 35 11.51 31.50 25.79
CA GLU A 35 10.61 31.62 24.63
C GLU A 35 10.28 30.28 23.96
N LEU A 36 11.20 29.31 24.04
CA LEU A 36 11.04 28.00 23.42
C LEU A 36 10.66 26.89 24.41
N SER A 37 10.71 27.17 25.71
CA SER A 37 10.39 26.23 26.77
C SER A 37 8.89 25.94 26.74
N ILE A 38 8.54 24.66 26.86
CA ILE A 38 7.15 24.19 26.88
C ILE A 38 6.85 23.82 28.33
N ASP A 39 5.76 24.36 28.88
CA ASP A 39 5.37 24.06 30.27
C ASP A 39 5.06 22.55 30.43
N PRO A 40 5.78 21.82 31.30
CA PRO A 40 5.57 20.39 31.51
C PRO A 40 4.17 20.10 32.07
N ASP A 41 3.59 21.02 32.84
CA ASP A 41 2.23 20.91 33.36
C ASP A 41 1.17 20.89 32.25
N LYS A 42 1.39 21.63 31.17
CA LYS A 42 0.46 21.66 30.03
C LYS A 42 0.56 20.37 29.21
N VAL A 43 1.77 19.85 29.06
CA VAL A 43 2.02 18.53 28.44
C VAL A 43 1.34 17.44 29.26
N TYR A 44 1.50 17.45 30.58
CA TYR A 44 0.85 16.51 31.49
C TYR A 44 -0.68 16.55 31.39
N ARG A 45 -1.28 17.75 31.33
CA ARG A 45 -2.74 17.89 31.15
C ARG A 45 -3.23 17.34 29.82
N LEU A 46 -2.47 17.49 28.73
CA LEU A 46 -2.79 16.86 27.44
C LEU A 46 -2.62 15.34 27.48
N SER A 47 -1.61 14.85 28.20
CA SER A 47 -1.41 13.41 28.45
C SER A 47 -2.62 12.80 29.20
N LEU A 48 -3.19 13.52 30.17
CA LEU A 48 -4.43 13.11 30.85
C LEU A 48 -5.65 13.00 29.92
N LEU A 49 -5.66 13.74 28.81
CA LEU A 49 -6.71 13.64 27.78
C LEU A 49 -6.48 12.45 26.83
N GLY A 50 -5.36 11.73 26.97
CA GLY A 50 -5.03 10.53 26.20
C GLY A 50 -4.15 10.79 24.97
N PHE A 51 -3.52 11.97 24.89
CA PHE A 51 -2.51 12.27 23.86
C PHE A 51 -1.13 11.77 24.26
N SER A 52 -0.28 11.44 23.29
CA SER A 52 1.12 11.15 23.58
C SER A 52 1.83 12.41 24.09
N GLU A 53 2.81 12.27 24.99
CA GLU A 53 3.62 13.40 25.48
C GLU A 53 4.33 14.10 24.33
N GLN A 54 4.77 13.35 23.32
CA GLN A 54 5.42 13.87 22.12
C GLN A 54 4.47 14.71 21.27
N GLU A 55 3.26 14.18 20.99
CA GLU A 55 2.21 14.90 20.26
C GLU A 55 1.82 16.18 21.00
N ALA A 56 1.71 16.12 22.33
CA ALA A 56 1.40 17.25 23.18
C ALA A 56 2.49 18.33 23.11
N ARG A 57 3.77 17.97 23.20
CA ARG A 57 4.89 18.92 23.08
C ARG A 57 4.90 19.59 21.71
N LEU A 58 4.78 18.80 20.66
CA LEU A 58 4.78 19.27 19.28
C LEU A 58 3.61 20.22 19.00
N ALA A 59 2.39 19.84 19.41
CA ALA A 59 1.20 20.66 19.23
C ALA A 59 1.25 21.95 20.07
N LEU A 60 1.77 21.89 21.30
CA LEU A 60 1.99 23.08 22.11
C LEU A 60 3.04 24.00 21.49
N ARG A 61 4.08 23.47 20.84
CA ARG A 61 5.05 24.27 20.10
C ARG A 61 4.41 24.97 18.90
N ALA A 62 3.54 24.28 18.16
CA ALA A 62 2.81 24.86 17.04
C ALA A 62 1.78 25.92 17.48
N CYS A 63 1.15 25.72 18.64
CA CYS A 63 0.11 26.61 19.17
C CYS A 63 0.62 27.63 20.20
N HIS A 64 1.93 27.82 20.32
CA HIS A 64 2.58 28.75 21.27
C HIS A 64 2.09 28.59 22.72
N GLY A 65 1.95 27.35 23.19
CA GLY A 65 1.59 27.03 24.58
C GLY A 65 0.09 27.11 24.90
N ASN A 66 -0.78 27.26 23.89
CA ASN A 66 -2.24 27.19 24.07
C ASN A 66 -2.74 25.74 24.09
N MET A 67 -3.23 25.28 25.24
CA MET A 67 -3.67 23.90 25.45
C MET A 67 -4.89 23.50 24.60
N GLU A 68 -5.91 24.35 24.52
CA GLU A 68 -7.14 24.04 23.78
C GLU A 68 -6.88 23.92 22.27
N HIS A 69 -6.10 24.84 21.71
CA HIS A 69 -5.69 24.79 20.31
C HIS A 69 -4.81 23.58 20.02
N ALA A 70 -3.89 23.24 20.93
CA ALA A 70 -3.06 22.05 20.80
C ALA A 70 -3.91 20.77 20.79
N ALA A 71 -4.87 20.64 21.71
CA ALA A 71 -5.78 19.50 21.75
C ALA A 71 -6.56 19.34 20.42
N ASN A 72 -7.14 20.44 19.93
CA ASN A 72 -7.89 20.44 18.67
C ASN A 72 -7.01 20.08 17.46
N LEU A 73 -5.75 20.54 17.44
CA LEU A 73 -4.81 20.21 16.38
C LEU A 73 -4.49 18.71 16.35
N ILE A 74 -4.24 18.11 17.53
CA ILE A 74 -3.94 16.69 17.65
C ILE A 74 -5.16 15.85 17.22
N THR A 75 -6.37 16.22 17.67
CA THR A 75 -7.59 15.49 17.27
C THR A 75 -7.83 15.55 15.76
N ASN A 76 -7.72 16.74 15.15
CA ASN A 76 -7.95 16.90 13.71
C ASN A 76 -6.93 16.10 12.90
N ARG A 77 -5.64 16.17 13.25
CA ARG A 77 -4.59 15.37 12.60
C ARG A 77 -4.85 13.87 12.71
N ARG A 78 -5.29 13.41 13.89
CA ARG A 78 -5.61 12.00 14.12
C ARG A 78 -6.82 11.57 13.29
N GLU A 79 -7.84 12.40 13.21
CA GLU A 79 -9.05 12.14 12.42
C GLU A 79 -8.75 12.10 10.92
N GLU A 80 -7.99 13.05 10.38
CA GLU A 80 -7.56 13.07 8.98
C GLU A 80 -6.76 11.82 8.62
N LYS A 81 -5.73 11.47 9.42
CA LYS A 81 -4.96 10.24 9.24
C LYS A 81 -5.85 9.00 9.34
N ALA A 82 -6.78 8.96 10.29
CA ALA A 82 -7.71 7.84 10.44
C ALA A 82 -8.70 7.74 9.26
N GLN A 83 -9.11 8.87 8.70
CA GLN A 83 -9.99 8.92 7.54
C GLN A 83 -9.29 8.39 6.29
N ILE A 84 -8.06 8.86 6.01
CA ILE A 84 -7.26 8.36 4.88
C ILE A 84 -7.06 6.84 5.00
N ARG A 85 -6.62 6.36 6.18
CA ARG A 85 -6.45 4.92 6.44
C ARG A 85 -7.77 4.13 6.32
N ARG A 86 -8.92 4.72 6.65
CA ARG A 86 -10.23 4.06 6.53
C ARG A 86 -10.66 3.97 5.05
N GLU A 87 -10.49 5.04 4.30
CA GLU A 87 -10.82 5.11 2.87
C GLU A 87 -9.96 4.15 2.05
N GLU A 88 -8.66 4.09 2.32
CA GLU A 88 -7.74 3.15 1.67
C GLU A 88 -8.12 1.70 1.97
N ARG A 89 -8.32 1.36 3.25
CA ARG A 89 -8.77 0.01 3.64
C ARG A 89 -10.13 -0.35 3.06
N ALA A 90 -11.04 0.61 2.91
CA ALA A 90 -12.34 0.38 2.28
C ALA A 90 -12.19 0.08 0.79
N LYS A 91 -11.35 0.82 0.07
CA LYS A 91 -11.02 0.54 -1.34
C LYS A 91 -10.35 -0.83 -1.50
N ARG A 92 -9.42 -1.20 -0.62
CA ARG A 92 -8.78 -2.53 -0.63
C ARG A 92 -9.81 -3.65 -0.41
N ARG A 93 -10.71 -3.49 0.57
CA ARG A 93 -11.80 -4.45 0.80
C ARG A 93 -12.72 -4.58 -0.41
N GLN A 94 -13.11 -3.46 -1.02
CA GLN A 94 -13.96 -3.48 -2.21
C GLN A 94 -13.29 -4.23 -3.36
N ARG A 95 -12.00 -3.98 -3.66
CA ARG A 95 -11.28 -4.72 -4.70
C ARG A 95 -11.26 -6.22 -4.43
N LEU A 96 -11.03 -6.63 -3.18
CA LEU A 96 -11.01 -8.04 -2.82
C LEU A 96 -12.41 -8.67 -2.86
N GLU A 97 -13.45 -7.93 -2.46
CA GLU A 97 -14.84 -8.35 -2.63
C GLU A 97 -15.16 -8.55 -4.12
N ASP A 98 -14.76 -7.61 -4.98
CA ASP A 98 -14.95 -7.70 -6.43
C ASP A 98 -14.24 -8.94 -7.01
N ILE A 99 -12.99 -9.20 -6.61
CA ILE A 99 -12.24 -10.42 -7.00
C ILE A 99 -12.97 -11.67 -6.50
N ASN A 100 -13.42 -11.70 -5.24
CA ASN A 100 -14.12 -12.85 -4.66
C ASN A 100 -15.47 -13.08 -5.36
N THR A 101 -16.18 -12.02 -5.77
CA THR A 101 -17.39 -12.19 -6.58
C THR A 101 -17.06 -12.90 -7.89
N LEU A 102 -16.03 -12.46 -8.63
CA LEU A 102 -15.56 -13.11 -9.87
C LEU A 102 -15.16 -14.57 -9.62
N LYS A 103 -14.41 -14.83 -8.55
CA LYS A 103 -14.04 -16.19 -8.13
C LYS A 103 -15.26 -17.07 -7.84
N SER A 104 -16.28 -16.52 -7.18
CA SER A 104 -17.53 -17.24 -6.89
C SER A 104 -18.35 -17.61 -8.13
N MET A 105 -18.18 -16.88 -9.23
CA MET A 105 -18.77 -17.24 -10.55
C MET A 105 -17.93 -18.28 -11.31
N GLY A 106 -16.76 -18.64 -10.78
CA GLY A 106 -15.88 -19.66 -11.34
C GLY A 106 -14.84 -19.11 -12.33
N TYR A 107 -14.52 -17.82 -12.26
CA TYR A 107 -13.33 -17.26 -12.89
C TYR A 107 -12.11 -17.49 -11.98
N SER A 108 -10.91 -17.62 -12.56
CA SER A 108 -9.66 -17.68 -11.80
C SER A 108 -9.36 -16.34 -11.12
N GLU A 109 -8.61 -16.39 -10.02
CA GLU A 109 -8.20 -15.22 -9.25
C GLU A 109 -7.30 -14.31 -10.09
N ARG A 110 -6.35 -14.88 -10.84
CA ARG A 110 -5.53 -14.15 -11.82
C ARG A 110 -6.38 -13.45 -12.90
N ALA A 111 -7.33 -14.16 -13.52
CA ALA A 111 -8.18 -13.56 -14.57
C ALA A 111 -9.04 -12.42 -14.02
N ALA A 112 -9.59 -12.59 -12.81
CA ALA A 112 -10.36 -11.57 -12.12
C ALA A 112 -9.52 -10.32 -11.82
N GLN A 113 -8.28 -10.50 -11.33
CA GLN A 113 -7.35 -9.41 -11.02
C GLN A 113 -6.96 -8.63 -12.28
N VAL A 114 -6.55 -9.33 -13.36
CA VAL A 114 -6.19 -8.69 -14.64
C VAL A 114 -7.36 -7.90 -15.21
N ALA A 115 -8.57 -8.46 -15.17
CA ALA A 115 -9.75 -7.80 -15.68
C ALA A 115 -10.13 -6.56 -14.86
N LEU A 116 -10.08 -6.65 -13.52
CA LEU A 116 -10.36 -5.52 -12.64
C LEU A 116 -9.31 -4.43 -12.74
N HIS A 117 -8.05 -4.79 -12.95
CA HIS A 117 -6.97 -3.85 -13.19
C HIS A 117 -7.21 -3.06 -14.49
N ASN A 118 -7.54 -3.75 -15.58
CA ASN A 118 -7.78 -3.11 -16.88
C ASN A 118 -9.07 -2.27 -16.92
N THR A 119 -10.03 -2.54 -16.04
CA THR A 119 -11.35 -1.87 -15.99
C THR A 119 -11.48 -0.91 -14.81
N GLN A 120 -10.38 -0.62 -14.12
CA GLN A 120 -10.29 0.32 -13.00
C GLN A 120 -11.30 0.02 -11.87
N GLY A 121 -11.57 -1.27 -11.62
CA GLY A 121 -12.48 -1.72 -10.55
C GLY A 121 -13.97 -1.65 -10.89
N ASN A 122 -14.34 -1.66 -12.18
CA ASN A 122 -15.74 -1.82 -12.58
C ASN A 122 -16.06 -3.29 -12.91
N LEU A 123 -16.84 -3.94 -12.04
CA LEU A 123 -17.25 -5.34 -12.19
C LEU A 123 -17.87 -5.66 -13.56
N ASP A 124 -18.84 -4.85 -14.02
CA ASP A 124 -19.57 -5.09 -15.27
C ASP A 124 -18.63 -5.07 -16.48
N GLN A 125 -17.69 -4.13 -16.48
CA GLN A 125 -16.68 -4.02 -17.52
C GLN A 125 -15.65 -5.15 -17.40
N ALA A 126 -15.31 -5.57 -16.19
CA ALA A 126 -14.39 -6.68 -15.95
C ALA A 126 -14.95 -7.98 -16.53
N PHE A 127 -16.25 -8.26 -16.36
CA PHE A 127 -16.90 -9.39 -17.01
C PHE A 127 -16.77 -9.36 -18.53
N GLN A 128 -17.11 -8.21 -19.13
CA GLN A 128 -17.02 -8.06 -20.57
C GLN A 128 -15.57 -8.26 -21.05
N PHE A 129 -14.61 -7.70 -20.32
CA PHE A 129 -13.19 -7.85 -20.63
C PHE A 129 -12.72 -9.31 -20.56
N ILE A 130 -13.17 -10.08 -19.56
CA ILE A 130 -12.84 -11.52 -19.45
C ILE A 130 -13.46 -12.29 -20.62
N LEU A 131 -14.71 -12.00 -20.98
CA LEU A 131 -15.37 -12.69 -22.10
C LEU A 131 -14.70 -12.37 -23.44
N ASP A 132 -14.30 -11.12 -23.64
CA ASP A 132 -13.63 -10.65 -24.85
C ASP A 132 -12.19 -11.18 -24.97
N ASN A 133 -11.56 -11.59 -23.85
CA ASN A 133 -10.20 -12.13 -23.81
C ASN A 133 -10.21 -13.60 -23.35
N PRO A 134 -10.52 -14.54 -24.26
CA PRO A 134 -10.62 -15.96 -23.92
C PRO A 134 -9.30 -16.58 -23.41
N GLU A 135 -8.15 -15.96 -23.68
CA GLU A 135 -6.86 -16.44 -23.17
C GLU A 135 -6.78 -16.40 -21.64
N LEU A 136 -7.41 -15.42 -21.00
CA LEU A 136 -7.46 -15.31 -19.54
C LEU A 136 -8.31 -16.42 -18.89
N LEU A 137 -9.24 -17.02 -19.65
CA LEU A 137 -10.07 -18.13 -19.18
C LEU A 137 -9.32 -19.47 -19.19
N LEU A 138 -8.16 -19.52 -19.85
CA LEU A 138 -7.31 -20.71 -19.95
C LEU A 138 -6.16 -20.68 -18.93
N GLU A 139 -5.94 -19.55 -18.27
CA GLU A 139 -4.93 -19.40 -17.22
C GLU A 139 -5.49 -19.91 -15.88
N ASP A 140 -5.12 -21.15 -15.56
CA ASP A 140 -5.37 -21.75 -14.26
C ASP A 140 -4.51 -21.07 -13.18
N ASP A 141 -5.08 -20.91 -11.99
CA ASP A 141 -4.30 -20.65 -10.78
C ASP A 141 -3.58 -21.96 -10.42
N ASP A 142 -2.34 -22.13 -10.91
CA ASP A 142 -1.43 -23.27 -10.70
C ASP A 142 -1.06 -23.53 -9.23
N ASP A 143 -2.02 -23.67 -8.32
CA ASP A 143 -1.79 -24.09 -6.93
C ASP A 143 -2.81 -25.11 -6.39
N ASP A 144 -3.84 -25.51 -7.15
CA ASP A 144 -4.73 -26.61 -6.72
C ASP A 144 -4.62 -27.83 -7.66
N ASP A 145 -3.84 -28.80 -7.15
CA ASP A 145 -3.84 -30.22 -7.49
C ASP A 145 -2.97 -30.71 -8.68
N SER A 146 -1.71 -30.95 -8.35
CA SER A 146 -0.74 -31.75 -9.11
C SER A 146 -1.06 -33.26 -9.18
N VAL A 147 -2.33 -33.68 -9.22
CA VAL A 147 -2.70 -35.10 -9.39
C VAL A 147 -3.98 -35.35 -10.20
N ALA A 148 -4.21 -34.67 -11.33
CA ALA A 148 -5.11 -35.22 -12.35
C ALA A 148 -4.95 -34.54 -13.72
N THR A 149 -3.98 -34.99 -14.51
CA THR A 149 -4.16 -35.06 -15.97
C THR A 149 -5.14 -36.19 -16.32
N ASP A 150 -6.18 -36.39 -15.52
CA ASP A 150 -7.24 -37.35 -15.75
C ASP A 150 -8.35 -36.62 -16.50
N GLN A 151 -8.48 -37.01 -17.77
CA GLN A 151 -9.66 -36.83 -18.62
C GLN A 151 -10.87 -36.36 -17.82
N PHE A 152 -11.10 -35.05 -17.74
CA PHE A 152 -12.28 -34.52 -17.07
C PHE A 152 -13.50 -35.06 -17.82
N GLN A 153 -14.17 -36.06 -17.23
CA GLN A 153 -15.30 -36.71 -17.86
C GLN A 153 -16.46 -35.73 -17.80
N VAL A 154 -16.74 -35.11 -18.93
CA VAL A 154 -17.90 -34.23 -19.09
C VAL A 154 -19.15 -35.02 -18.71
N SER A 155 -19.86 -34.60 -17.66
CA SER A 155 -21.04 -35.32 -17.20
C SER A 155 -22.14 -35.22 -18.27
N GLN A 156 -22.78 -36.35 -18.60
CA GLN A 156 -23.85 -36.36 -19.60
C GLN A 156 -25.00 -35.41 -19.21
N GLU A 157 -25.25 -35.24 -17.90
CA GLU A 157 -26.23 -34.31 -17.36
C GLU A 157 -25.89 -32.84 -17.68
N SER A 158 -24.62 -32.45 -17.62
CA SER A 158 -24.19 -31.08 -17.96
C SER A 158 -24.35 -30.76 -19.45
N ILE A 159 -24.10 -31.75 -20.32
CA ILE A 159 -24.33 -31.64 -21.77
C ILE A 159 -25.83 -31.50 -22.05
N ASP A 160 -26.64 -32.33 -21.42
CA ASP A 160 -28.10 -32.32 -21.60
C ASP A 160 -28.72 -30.98 -21.14
N GLN A 161 -28.18 -30.37 -20.07
CA GLN A 161 -28.57 -29.03 -19.63
C GLN A 161 -28.21 -27.94 -20.66
N LEU A 162 -27.00 -27.95 -21.22
CA LEU A 162 -26.62 -27.02 -22.30
C LEU A 162 -27.47 -27.23 -23.57
N MET A 163 -27.78 -28.49 -23.90
CA MET A 163 -28.69 -28.83 -25.00
C MET A 163 -30.11 -28.32 -24.76
N TYR A 164 -30.60 -28.40 -23.52
CA TYR A 164 -31.91 -27.86 -23.15
C TYR A 164 -31.96 -26.33 -23.30
N MET A 165 -30.84 -25.63 -23.08
CA MET A 165 -30.71 -24.20 -23.33
C MET A 165 -30.62 -23.83 -24.83
N GLY A 166 -30.57 -24.84 -25.72
CA GLY A 166 -30.57 -24.65 -27.17
C GLY A 166 -29.19 -24.66 -27.83
N PHE A 167 -28.14 -24.99 -27.09
CA PHE A 167 -26.79 -25.14 -27.65
C PHE A 167 -26.62 -26.49 -28.33
N SER A 168 -25.72 -26.58 -29.32
CA SER A 168 -25.46 -27.84 -30.02
C SER A 168 -24.67 -28.79 -29.10
N ARG A 169 -24.86 -30.09 -29.28
CA ARG A 169 -24.14 -31.10 -28.49
C ARG A 169 -22.62 -30.95 -28.60
N GLU A 170 -22.14 -30.70 -29.82
CA GLU A 170 -20.70 -30.55 -30.10
C GLU A 170 -20.12 -29.30 -29.44
N SER A 171 -20.82 -28.16 -29.47
CA SER A 171 -20.33 -26.94 -28.82
C SER A 171 -20.42 -27.02 -27.30
N ALA A 172 -21.46 -27.66 -26.76
CA ALA A 172 -21.60 -27.95 -25.35
C ALA A 172 -20.47 -28.85 -24.82
N GLU A 173 -20.15 -29.94 -25.52
CA GLU A 173 -19.06 -30.85 -25.15
C GLU A 173 -17.69 -30.16 -25.22
N GLN A 174 -17.44 -29.32 -26.23
CA GLN A 174 -16.20 -28.56 -26.33
C GLN A 174 -16.09 -27.51 -25.21
N ALA A 175 -17.15 -26.76 -24.91
CA ALA A 175 -17.12 -25.72 -23.89
C ALA A 175 -16.89 -26.31 -22.50
N LEU A 176 -17.57 -27.42 -22.18
CA LEU A 176 -17.43 -28.08 -20.89
C LEU A 176 -16.04 -28.70 -20.69
N LYS A 177 -15.35 -29.11 -21.77
CA LYS A 177 -13.95 -29.56 -21.70
C LYS A 177 -13.01 -28.42 -21.36
N VAL A 178 -13.24 -27.23 -21.94
CA VAL A 178 -12.42 -26.03 -21.70
C VAL A 178 -12.64 -25.52 -20.28
N PHE A 179 -13.89 -25.42 -19.84
CA PHE A 179 -14.24 -24.87 -18.52
C PHE A 179 -14.31 -25.92 -17.40
N LYS A 180 -13.67 -27.09 -17.59
CA LYS A 180 -13.60 -28.18 -16.59
C LYS A 180 -14.96 -28.48 -15.93
N GLY A 181 -16.03 -28.57 -16.74
CA GLY A 181 -17.39 -28.87 -16.27
C GLY A 181 -18.18 -27.72 -15.65
N ASN A 182 -17.68 -26.47 -15.66
CA ASN A 182 -18.46 -25.32 -15.21
C ASN A 182 -19.56 -24.95 -16.23
N ILE A 183 -20.79 -25.39 -15.95
CA ILE A 183 -21.97 -25.20 -16.81
C ILE A 183 -22.30 -23.71 -16.99
N HIS A 184 -22.15 -22.91 -15.94
CA HIS A 184 -22.52 -21.50 -15.97
C HIS A 184 -21.59 -20.73 -16.90
N LEU A 185 -20.27 -20.89 -16.71
CA LEU A 185 -19.26 -20.24 -17.54
C LEU A 185 -19.33 -20.71 -19.00
N ALA A 186 -19.53 -22.01 -19.22
CA ALA A 186 -19.75 -22.58 -20.56
C ALA A 186 -20.99 -22.00 -21.25
N SER A 187 -22.11 -21.89 -20.54
CA SER A 187 -23.34 -21.33 -21.10
C SER A 187 -23.22 -19.83 -21.43
N GLN A 188 -22.53 -19.06 -20.58
CA GLN A 188 -22.36 -17.63 -20.74
C GLN A 188 -21.45 -17.31 -21.93
N THR A 189 -20.34 -18.03 -22.06
CA THR A 189 -19.41 -17.88 -23.18
C THR A 189 -20.06 -18.35 -24.49
N LEU A 190 -20.77 -19.48 -24.50
CA LEU A 190 -21.52 -19.90 -25.69
C LEU A 190 -22.60 -18.89 -26.07
N ALA A 191 -23.32 -18.30 -25.11
CA ALA A 191 -24.32 -17.28 -25.39
C ALA A 191 -23.69 -16.01 -26.01
N HIS A 192 -22.54 -15.57 -25.49
CA HIS A 192 -21.83 -14.39 -25.98
C HIS A 192 -21.33 -14.58 -27.43
N TYR A 193 -20.75 -15.75 -27.74
CA TYR A 193 -20.26 -16.06 -29.09
C TYR A 193 -21.34 -16.65 -30.05
N GLY A 194 -22.61 -16.64 -29.67
CA GLY A 194 -23.71 -17.09 -30.54
C GLY A 194 -23.74 -18.60 -30.79
N GLY A 195 -23.23 -19.40 -29.84
CA GLY A 195 -23.31 -20.86 -29.82
C GLY A 195 -22.11 -21.60 -30.40
N VAL A 196 -21.06 -20.88 -30.83
CA VAL A 196 -19.82 -21.44 -31.37
C VAL A 196 -18.64 -20.88 -30.56
N LEU A 197 -17.74 -21.76 -30.09
CA LEU A 197 -16.56 -21.32 -29.35
C LEU A 197 -15.52 -20.70 -30.30
N PRO A 198 -14.81 -19.64 -29.88
CA PRO A 198 -13.70 -19.09 -30.64
C PRO A 198 -12.57 -20.12 -30.79
N ALA A 199 -11.88 -20.08 -31.93
CA ALA A 199 -10.82 -21.04 -32.27
C ALA A 199 -9.64 -21.05 -31.28
N SER A 200 -9.44 -19.98 -30.52
CA SER A 200 -8.44 -19.87 -29.45
C SER A 200 -8.73 -20.75 -28.23
N LEU A 201 -10.00 -21.14 -28.02
CA LEU A 201 -10.43 -22.01 -26.91
C LEU A 201 -10.58 -23.48 -27.33
N GLN A 202 -10.48 -23.81 -28.62
CA GLN A 202 -10.68 -25.19 -29.06
C GLN A 202 -9.45 -26.04 -28.68
N PRO A 203 -9.62 -27.16 -27.94
CA PRO A 203 -8.53 -28.10 -27.75
C PRO A 203 -8.15 -28.67 -29.13
N SER A 204 -6.93 -28.35 -29.56
CA SER A 204 -6.36 -28.87 -30.81
C SER A 204 -6.37 -30.41 -30.76
N PRO A 205 -6.94 -31.11 -31.76
CA PRO A 205 -6.84 -32.55 -31.82
C PRO A 205 -5.41 -32.90 -32.28
N GLU A 206 -4.65 -33.60 -31.44
CA GLU A 206 -3.37 -34.15 -31.87
C GLU A 206 -3.54 -35.14 -33.04
N ALA A 207 -2.53 -35.09 -33.92
CA ALA A 207 -2.13 -36.04 -34.96
C ALA A 207 -2.87 -36.03 -36.31
N SER A 208 -2.40 -35.16 -37.22
CA SER A 208 -1.70 -35.59 -38.47
C SER A 208 -1.17 -34.40 -39.26
N SER A 209 0.16 -34.26 -39.33
CA SER A 209 0.89 -33.59 -40.42
C SER A 209 0.98 -34.52 -41.65
N PRO A 210 1.32 -34.07 -42.89
CA PRO A 210 2.30 -33.00 -43.17
C PRO A 210 2.00 -32.07 -44.37
N SER A 211 2.95 -31.12 -44.51
CA SER A 211 3.43 -30.45 -45.73
C SER A 211 2.91 -29.02 -45.99
N GLU A 212 3.72 -28.02 -45.63
CA GLU A 212 4.75 -27.33 -46.44
C GLU A 212 4.13 -26.18 -47.26
N GLU A 213 4.42 -24.93 -46.88
CA GLU A 213 5.41 -24.12 -47.61
C GLU A 213 5.72 -22.79 -46.90
N LEU A 214 6.98 -22.41 -47.07
CA LEU A 214 7.74 -21.31 -46.50
C LEU A 214 7.15 -19.93 -46.94
N THR A 215 7.28 -18.84 -46.21
CA THR A 215 8.51 -18.01 -46.15
C THR A 215 8.18 -16.73 -45.37
N SER A 216 9.09 -16.27 -44.51
CA SER A 216 9.68 -14.93 -44.57
C SER A 216 10.44 -14.62 -43.28
N SER A 217 11.75 -14.54 -43.46
CA SER A 217 12.78 -14.13 -42.51
C SER A 217 12.51 -12.75 -41.89
N LYS A 218 13.01 -12.50 -40.66
CA LYS A 218 14.23 -11.69 -40.42
C LYS A 218 14.56 -11.53 -38.92
N ASP A 219 15.82 -11.81 -38.60
CA ASP A 219 16.56 -11.51 -37.36
C ASP A 219 16.34 -10.11 -36.79
N SER A 220 16.28 -10.00 -35.45
CA SER A 220 17.33 -9.32 -34.66
C SER A 220 17.12 -9.54 -33.15
N PRO A 221 18.21 -9.60 -32.35
CA PRO A 221 18.16 -9.86 -30.91
C PRO A 221 17.89 -8.56 -30.13
N THR A 222 17.22 -8.66 -28.99
CA THR A 222 17.17 -7.56 -28.02
C THR A 222 17.52 -8.10 -26.65
N GLU A 223 18.62 -7.57 -26.14
CA GLU A 223 19.19 -7.81 -24.83
C GLU A 223 18.33 -7.16 -23.75
N SER A 224 17.99 -7.95 -22.73
CA SER A 224 17.83 -7.63 -21.30
C SER A 224 17.60 -6.17 -20.86
N ALA A 225 16.46 -5.93 -20.21
CA ALA A 225 16.39 -5.42 -18.84
C ALA A 225 14.96 -5.63 -18.31
N GLY A 226 14.86 -6.32 -17.17
CA GLY A 226 13.61 -6.81 -16.61
C GLY A 226 12.65 -5.72 -16.13
N SER A 227 11.37 -6.02 -16.31
CA SER A 227 10.27 -5.77 -15.39
C SER A 227 9.10 -6.62 -15.90
N SER A 228 9.22 -7.93 -15.73
CA SER A 228 8.08 -8.84 -15.79
C SER A 228 7.53 -8.90 -14.37
N SER A 229 6.74 -7.92 -13.98
CA SER A 229 5.92 -8.01 -12.78
C SER A 229 4.85 -9.07 -13.06
N SER A 230 5.07 -10.25 -12.49
CA SER A 230 4.04 -11.27 -12.42
C SER A 230 2.95 -10.78 -11.45
N PRO A 231 1.66 -11.10 -11.64
CA PRO A 231 0.57 -10.59 -10.79
C PRO A 231 0.69 -11.02 -9.31
N THR A 232 1.49 -12.05 -9.01
CA THR A 232 1.85 -12.44 -7.64
C THR A 232 2.81 -11.47 -6.96
N ASP A 233 3.57 -10.68 -7.74
CA ASP A 233 4.50 -9.69 -7.19
C ASP A 233 3.75 -8.49 -6.62
N GLU A 234 2.58 -8.09 -7.14
CA GLU A 234 1.85 -6.91 -6.63
C GLU A 234 1.23 -7.15 -5.25
N ASP A 235 0.72 -8.35 -4.98
CA ASP A 235 0.15 -8.69 -3.67
C ASP A 235 1.27 -8.88 -2.62
N MET A 236 2.41 -9.46 -3.01
CA MET A 236 3.60 -9.55 -2.16
C MET A 236 4.28 -8.19 -1.95
N GLU A 237 4.30 -7.32 -2.98
CA GLU A 237 4.80 -5.95 -2.89
C GLU A 237 3.89 -5.09 -2.03
N THR A 238 2.57 -5.22 -2.12
CA THR A 238 1.66 -4.43 -1.27
C THR A 238 1.70 -4.85 0.20
N ASP A 239 1.85 -6.14 0.49
CA ASP A 239 2.06 -6.61 1.86
C ASP A 239 3.46 -6.22 2.38
N ALA A 240 4.51 -6.28 1.55
CA ALA A 240 5.83 -5.76 1.90
C ALA A 240 5.82 -4.24 2.12
N VAL A 241 5.09 -3.49 1.30
CA VAL A 241 4.90 -2.03 1.47
C VAL A 241 4.12 -1.75 2.75
N ASN A 242 3.14 -2.57 3.11
CA ASN A 242 2.40 -2.43 4.35
C ASN A 242 3.26 -2.77 5.59
N GLU A 243 4.14 -3.76 5.51
CA GLU A 243 5.18 -4.05 6.53
C GLU A 243 6.13 -2.85 6.68
N ILE A 244 6.58 -2.25 5.57
CA ILE A 244 7.43 -1.06 5.59
C ILE A 244 6.68 0.16 6.13
N LEU A 245 5.39 0.31 5.86
CA LEU A 245 4.54 1.39 6.39
C LEU A 245 4.36 1.29 7.91
N GLU A 246 4.41 0.08 8.49
CA GLU A 246 4.40 -0.11 9.95
C GLU A 246 5.71 0.36 10.60
N ASP A 247 6.82 0.26 9.88
CA ASP A 247 8.14 0.74 10.32
C ASP A 247 8.38 2.24 10.07
N ILE A 248 7.52 2.89 9.28
CA ILE A 248 7.57 4.35 9.11
C ILE A 248 6.99 5.00 10.37
N PRO A 249 7.78 5.85 11.08
CA PRO A 249 7.29 6.52 12.27
C PRO A 249 5.99 7.28 11.98
N GLU A 250 4.96 7.03 12.79
CA GLU A 250 3.62 7.60 12.57
C GLU A 250 3.62 9.14 12.55
N HIS A 251 4.67 9.76 13.12
CA HIS A 251 4.84 11.19 13.21
C HIS A 251 6.11 11.65 12.48
N GLU A 252 5.91 12.18 11.27
CA GLU A 252 6.93 12.88 10.46
C GLU A 252 7.58 14.07 11.17
N GLU A 253 7.17 14.41 12.39
CA GLU A 253 7.70 15.53 13.15
C GLU A 253 8.52 15.08 14.37
N ASP A 254 8.77 13.78 14.55
CA ASP A 254 9.52 13.24 15.71
C ASP A 254 10.95 13.78 15.78
N TYR A 255 11.58 14.10 14.64
CA TYR A 255 12.88 14.77 14.60
C TYR A 255 12.85 16.20 15.18
N LEU A 256 11.67 16.82 15.33
CA LEU A 256 11.51 18.14 15.93
C LEU A 256 11.43 18.08 17.44
N ASP A 257 11.10 16.94 18.06
CA ASP A 257 10.92 16.80 19.50
C ASP A 257 12.25 16.51 20.24
N LEU A 258 13.29 17.29 19.96
CA LEU A 258 14.54 17.25 20.73
C LEU A 258 14.33 17.97 22.07
N THR A 259 14.61 17.27 23.17
CA THR A 259 14.50 17.78 24.54
C THR A 259 15.60 18.80 24.83
N LEU A 260 15.22 19.98 25.32
CA LEU A 260 16.16 21.06 25.69
C LEU A 260 16.80 20.84 27.08
N GLU A 261 16.56 19.69 27.71
CA GLU A 261 16.92 19.39 29.11
C GLU A 261 18.44 19.40 29.35
N GLU A 262 19.22 18.87 28.41
CA GLU A 262 20.69 18.90 28.49
C GLU A 262 21.24 20.33 28.36
N GLU A 263 20.61 21.17 27.53
CA GLU A 263 20.99 22.58 27.37
C GLU A 263 20.64 23.39 28.62
N GLU A 264 19.49 23.11 29.25
CA GLU A 264 19.05 23.74 30.50
C GLU A 264 20.07 23.50 31.61
N GLN A 265 20.48 22.24 31.82
CA GLN A 265 21.44 21.88 32.85
C GLN A 265 22.75 22.65 32.70
N ILE A 266 23.26 22.77 31.47
CA ILE A 266 24.49 23.51 31.17
C ILE A 266 24.30 25.01 31.43
N ILE A 267 23.19 25.61 31.00
CA ILE A 267 22.91 27.04 31.24
C ILE A 267 22.82 27.32 32.74
N HIS A 268 22.13 26.45 33.49
CA HIS A 268 21.90 26.62 34.94
C HIS A 268 23.17 26.43 35.77
N GLU A 269 24.00 25.44 35.41
CA GLU A 269 25.29 25.19 36.06
C GLU A 269 26.22 26.40 35.91
N TYR A 270 26.32 26.98 34.72
CA TYR A 270 27.23 28.10 34.48
C TYR A 270 26.67 29.47 34.87
N LEU A 271 25.35 29.65 34.86
CA LEU A 271 24.72 30.79 35.53
C LEU A 271 25.13 30.82 37.01
N SER A 272 25.17 29.64 37.67
CA SER A 272 25.64 29.54 39.05
C SER A 272 27.10 29.95 39.20
N TYR A 273 27.97 29.58 38.26
CA TYR A 273 29.39 29.97 38.29
C TYR A 273 29.63 31.46 38.05
N ILE A 274 28.76 32.14 37.31
CA ILE A 274 28.87 33.59 37.07
C ILE A 274 28.22 34.41 38.20
N GLN A 275 27.16 33.89 38.83
CA GLN A 275 26.51 34.54 39.98
C GLN A 275 27.27 34.35 41.29
N VAL A 276 28.08 33.30 41.43
CA VAL A 276 29.00 33.14 42.56
C VAL A 276 30.32 33.81 42.19
N PRO A 277 30.65 35.00 42.72
CA PRO A 277 31.93 35.63 42.45
C PRO A 277 33.06 34.72 42.97
N GLN A 278 33.90 34.22 42.06
CA GLN A 278 35.16 33.60 42.45
C GLN A 278 36.03 34.66 43.10
N HIS A 279 36.26 34.50 44.40
CA HIS A 279 36.97 35.45 45.26
C HIS A 279 38.49 35.26 45.19
#